data_AF-A0A955ZRS9-F1
#
_entry.id   AF-A0A955ZRS9-F1
#
_cell.length_a   1.000
_cell.length_b   1.000
_cell.length_c   1.000
_cell.angle_alpha   90.00
_cell.angle_beta   90.00
_cell.angle_gamma   90.00
#
_symmetry.space_group_name_H-M   'P 1'
#
loop_
_entity.id
_entity.type
_entity.pdbx_description
1 polymer ?
#
loop_
_entity_poly.entity_id
_entity_poly.type
_entity_poly.pdbx_seq_one_letter_code
_entity_poly.pdbx_strand_id
1 'polypeptide(L)'
;QNDDDENSEPVDFQGQESLGSCPKCQSSVYEHGMNYTCEKAVGPTKTCDFRTGKVILQQEIEPAQIRKLLSEGRTELLTGFVSTRTRRKFKAFLKCGDDGKVGFEFEARKPKTGDDQAASGKKLPTKKTETKKPSAKKSATKKPARTAKKLKPR
;
A
#
# COMPACT_ATOMS: atom_id res chain seq x y z
N GLN A 1 1.30 -37.56 -0.84
CA GLN A 1 0.72 -36.35 -1.46
C GLN A 1 1.68 -35.20 -1.15
N ASN A 2 1.25 -33.93 -1.16
CA ASN A 2 1.77 -32.97 -0.19
C ASN A 2 0.78 -33.02 0.98
N ASP A 3 1.18 -33.64 2.07
CA ASP A 3 0.31 -33.92 3.22
C ASP A 3 0.38 -32.73 4.21
N ASP A 4 -0.07 -31.56 3.71
CA ASP A 4 0.06 -30.23 4.33
C ASP A 4 -1.06 -29.92 5.37
N ASP A 5 -1.99 -30.85 5.58
CA ASP A 5 -3.24 -30.66 6.35
C ASP A 5 -3.10 -31.01 7.85
N GLU A 6 -2.08 -31.79 8.23
CA GLU A 6 -1.96 -32.40 9.57
C GLU A 6 -1.10 -31.60 10.58
N ASN A 7 -0.51 -30.46 10.19
CA ASN A 7 0.27 -29.60 11.11
C ASN A 7 -0.42 -28.25 11.41
N SER A 8 -1.73 -28.27 11.64
CA SER A 8 -2.45 -27.16 12.30
C SER A 8 -2.30 -27.25 13.82
N GLU A 9 -1.06 -27.41 14.31
CA GLU A 9 -0.80 -27.41 15.75
C GLU A 9 -1.18 -26.05 16.35
N PRO A 10 -1.83 -26.02 17.53
CA PRO A 10 -2.24 -24.78 18.15
C PRO A 10 -0.98 -23.97 18.49
N VAL A 11 -0.87 -22.77 17.91
CA VAL A 11 0.22 -21.82 18.18
C VAL A 11 0.20 -21.49 19.68
N ASP A 12 1.10 -22.12 20.42
CA ASP A 12 1.15 -22.01 21.86
C ASP A 12 1.86 -20.72 22.28
N PHE A 13 1.10 -19.82 22.91
CA PHE A 13 1.61 -18.54 23.42
C PHE A 13 2.10 -18.63 24.88
N GLN A 14 2.12 -19.84 25.48
CA GLN A 14 2.61 -20.02 26.85
C GLN A 14 4.04 -19.48 27.02
N GLY A 15 4.20 -18.59 28.01
CA GLY A 15 5.47 -17.90 28.30
C GLY A 15 5.68 -16.58 27.54
N GLN A 16 4.80 -16.17 26.63
CA GLN A 16 4.91 -14.87 25.95
C GLN A 16 4.15 -13.75 26.70
N GLU A 17 4.75 -12.56 26.80
CA GLU A 17 4.10 -11.39 27.38
C GLU A 17 3.03 -10.83 26.41
N SER A 18 1.83 -10.57 26.93
CA SER A 18 0.74 -9.96 26.15
C SER A 18 1.00 -8.46 25.94
N LEU A 19 0.72 -7.98 24.71
CA LEU A 19 1.03 -6.60 24.30
C LEU A 19 -0.17 -5.66 24.43
N GLY A 20 -1.33 -6.17 24.84
CA GLY A 20 -2.58 -5.42 25.00
C GLY A 20 -3.78 -6.09 24.33
N SER A 21 -4.94 -5.44 24.44
CA SER A 21 -6.20 -5.90 23.88
C SER A 21 -6.33 -5.61 22.39
N CYS A 22 -6.77 -6.59 21.62
CA CYS A 22 -7.04 -6.48 20.18
C CYS A 22 -8.25 -5.56 19.90
N PRO A 23 -8.15 -4.52 19.06
CA PRO A 23 -9.26 -3.59 18.82
C PRO A 23 -10.52 -4.25 18.22
N LYS A 24 -10.37 -5.37 17.50
CA LYS A 24 -11.49 -6.14 16.93
C LYS A 24 -12.29 -7.01 17.92
N CYS A 25 -11.67 -7.53 18.97
CA CYS A 25 -12.26 -8.59 19.81
C CYS A 25 -11.79 -8.60 21.28
N GLN A 26 -11.07 -7.54 21.70
CA GLN A 26 -10.58 -7.24 23.06
C GLN A 26 -9.64 -8.30 23.69
N SER A 27 -9.42 -9.40 22.98
CA SER A 27 -8.58 -10.55 23.31
C SER A 27 -7.09 -10.21 23.21
N SER A 28 -6.22 -11.01 23.83
CA SER A 28 -4.79 -10.72 23.95
C SER A 28 -4.07 -10.72 22.60
N VAL A 29 -3.23 -9.72 22.37
CA VAL A 29 -2.30 -9.67 21.23
C VAL A 29 -0.92 -10.14 21.69
N TYR A 30 -0.38 -11.13 21.00
CA TYR A 30 0.93 -11.73 21.27
C TYR A 30 1.91 -11.51 20.13
N GLU A 31 3.18 -11.69 20.44
CA GLU A 31 4.29 -11.56 19.49
C GLU A 31 4.48 -12.86 18.69
N HIS A 32 4.40 -12.82 17.35
CA HIS A 32 4.47 -14.03 16.53
C HIS A 32 5.42 -13.86 15.34
N GLY A 33 6.67 -14.28 15.52
CA GLY A 33 7.72 -14.22 14.49
C GLY A 33 8.05 -12.77 14.09
N MET A 34 7.62 -12.36 12.89
CA MET A 34 7.74 -10.97 12.39
C MET A 34 6.42 -10.16 12.48
N ASN A 35 5.43 -10.67 13.22
CA ASN A 35 4.13 -10.04 13.41
C ASN A 35 3.77 -9.86 14.89
N TYR A 36 2.75 -9.05 15.13
CA TYR A 36 1.95 -9.07 16.35
C TYR A 36 0.55 -9.55 15.96
N THR A 37 0.03 -10.56 16.64
CA THR A 37 -1.15 -11.34 16.22
C THR A 37 -2.09 -11.55 17.41
N CYS A 38 -3.40 -11.41 17.20
CA CYS A 38 -4.38 -11.75 18.24
C CYS A 38 -4.43 -13.26 18.50
N GLU A 39 -4.60 -13.67 19.76
CA GLU A 39 -4.78 -15.09 20.14
C GLU A 39 -5.94 -15.78 19.41
N LYS A 40 -7.02 -15.03 19.12
CA LYS A 40 -8.18 -15.52 18.36
C LYS A 40 -8.01 -15.41 16.82
N ALA A 41 -6.82 -15.08 16.35
CA ALA A 41 -6.45 -14.99 14.93
C ALA A 41 -5.52 -16.12 14.45
N VAL A 42 -5.29 -17.13 15.30
CA VAL A 42 -4.55 -18.36 14.98
C VAL A 42 -5.36 -19.60 15.39
N GLY A 43 -4.90 -20.77 14.95
CA GLY A 43 -5.59 -22.05 15.17
C GLY A 43 -6.82 -22.27 14.28
N PRO A 44 -7.50 -23.42 14.41
CA PRO A 44 -8.61 -23.81 13.54
C PRO A 44 -9.83 -22.89 13.67
N THR A 45 -10.17 -22.51 14.91
CA THR A 45 -11.33 -21.68 15.26
C THR A 45 -11.00 -20.19 15.33
N LYS A 46 -10.42 -19.63 14.27
CA LYS A 46 -10.18 -18.18 14.15
C LYS A 46 -11.50 -17.39 14.24
N THR A 47 -11.57 -16.43 15.15
CA THR A 47 -12.71 -15.50 15.30
C THR A 47 -12.29 -14.03 15.18
N CYS A 48 -11.07 -13.77 14.74
CA CYS A 48 -10.52 -12.43 14.54
C CYS A 48 -9.44 -12.46 13.44
N ASP A 49 -9.31 -11.39 12.66
CA ASP A 49 -8.28 -11.24 11.62
C ASP A 49 -7.28 -10.12 11.96
N PHE A 50 -7.11 -9.80 13.25
CA PHE A 50 -6.15 -8.77 13.67
C PHE A 50 -4.72 -9.32 13.69
N ARG A 51 -3.92 -8.83 12.74
CA ARG A 51 -2.49 -9.11 12.63
C ARG A 51 -1.78 -7.88 12.04
N THR A 52 -0.70 -7.44 12.67
CA THR A 52 0.14 -6.32 12.22
C THR A 52 1.61 -6.76 12.11
N GLY A 53 2.44 -5.97 11.41
CA GLY A 53 3.87 -6.25 11.27
C GLY A 53 4.67 -5.70 12.45
N LYS A 54 5.71 -6.44 12.88
CA LYS A 54 6.80 -5.85 13.68
C LYS A 54 7.57 -4.82 12.87
N VAL A 55 7.82 -5.13 11.60
CA VAL A 55 8.50 -4.24 10.66
C VAL A 55 7.45 -3.70 9.67
N ILE A 56 7.25 -2.39 9.68
CA ILE A 56 6.35 -1.70 8.76
C ILE A 56 7.20 -0.72 7.93
N LEU A 57 7.27 -0.94 6.61
CA LEU A 57 8.07 -0.10 5.69
C LEU A 57 9.50 0.15 6.20
N GLN A 58 10.22 -0.93 6.51
CA GLN A 58 11.58 -0.95 7.07
C GLN A 58 11.75 -0.40 8.51
N GLN A 59 10.72 0.20 9.11
CA GLN A 59 10.74 0.65 10.51
C GLN A 59 10.28 -0.48 11.43
N GLU A 60 11.07 -0.78 12.46
CA GLU A 60 10.68 -1.65 13.57
C GLU A 60 9.73 -0.91 14.53
N ILE A 61 8.65 -1.57 14.92
CA ILE A 61 7.64 -1.07 15.85
C ILE A 61 7.84 -1.78 17.17
N GLU A 62 8.45 -1.08 18.12
CA GLU A 62 8.71 -1.55 19.49
C GLU A 62 7.42 -1.97 20.20
N PRO A 63 7.42 -3.01 21.06
CA PRO A 63 6.22 -3.45 21.80
C PRO A 63 5.57 -2.34 22.64
N ALA A 64 6.35 -1.35 23.12
CA ALA A 64 5.83 -0.15 23.77
C ALA A 64 4.92 0.70 22.85
N GLN A 65 5.24 0.77 21.55
CA GLN A 65 4.42 1.48 20.56
C GLN A 65 3.16 0.68 20.20
N ILE A 66 3.24 -0.65 20.19
CA ILE A 66 2.05 -1.52 20.04
C ILE A 66 1.11 -1.37 21.23
N ARG A 67 1.62 -1.31 22.47
CA ARG A 67 0.80 -1.03 23.67
C ARG A 67 0.00 0.26 23.49
N LYS A 68 0.63 1.36 23.03
CA LYS A 68 -0.10 2.60 22.67
C LYS A 68 -1.11 2.40 21.54
N LEU A 69 -0.72 1.75 20.44
CA LEU A 69 -1.60 1.48 19.29
C LEU A 69 -2.87 0.69 19.67
N LEU A 70 -2.76 -0.24 20.62
CA LEU A 70 -3.87 -1.06 21.11
C LEU A 70 -4.72 -0.33 22.16
N SER A 71 -4.13 0.53 23.00
CA SER A 71 -4.85 1.28 24.04
C SER A 71 -5.50 2.59 23.56
N GLU A 72 -4.80 3.36 22.71
CA GLU A 72 -5.24 4.66 22.18
C GLU A 72 -5.83 4.56 20.76
N GLY A 73 -5.73 3.39 20.12
CA GLY A 73 -6.02 3.20 18.69
C GLY A 73 -4.97 3.81 17.75
N ARG A 74 -3.89 4.39 18.30
CA ARG A 74 -2.92 5.24 17.60
C ARG A 74 -1.53 5.18 18.26
N THR A 75 -0.46 5.39 17.48
CA THR A 75 0.91 5.62 18.01
C THR A 75 1.29 7.10 18.03
N GLU A 76 2.45 7.40 18.60
CA GLU A 76 3.15 8.67 18.40
C GLU A 76 3.82 8.79 17.01
N LEU A 77 4.52 9.91 16.77
CA LEU A 77 5.08 10.29 15.47
C LEU A 77 6.38 9.53 15.15
N LEU A 78 6.23 8.32 14.61
CA LEU A 78 7.34 7.47 14.17
C LEU A 78 7.99 8.05 12.90
N THR A 79 9.33 8.14 12.88
CA THR A 79 10.07 8.96 11.89
C THR A 79 10.97 8.20 10.91
N GLY A 80 11.08 6.88 11.07
CA GLY A 80 12.01 6.06 10.28
C GLY A 80 11.40 5.29 9.11
N PHE A 81 10.08 5.36 8.88
CA PHE A 81 9.41 4.66 7.77
C PHE A 81 10.04 4.99 6.41
N VAL A 82 10.44 3.98 5.65
CA VAL A 82 11.03 4.12 4.31
C VAL A 82 9.97 3.88 3.25
N SER A 83 9.64 4.91 2.47
CA SER A 83 8.66 4.76 1.38
C SER A 83 9.22 3.87 0.27
N THR A 84 8.52 2.79 -0.07
CA THR A 84 8.90 1.90 -1.19
C THR A 84 9.00 2.65 -2.53
N ARG A 85 8.15 3.67 -2.75
CA ARG A 85 8.10 4.45 -4.00
C ARG A 85 9.27 5.43 -4.18
N THR A 86 9.83 5.98 -3.10
CA THR A 86 10.87 7.04 -3.17
C THR A 86 12.17 6.70 -2.46
N ARG A 87 12.18 5.61 -1.68
CA ARG A 87 13.24 5.18 -0.75
C ARG A 87 13.73 6.25 0.23
N ARG A 88 12.90 7.28 0.49
CA ARG A 88 13.13 8.32 1.50
C ARG A 88 12.43 7.96 2.81
N LYS A 89 13.05 8.35 3.94
CA LYS A 89 12.44 8.28 5.27
C LYS A 89 11.31 9.31 5.40
N PHE A 90 10.23 8.97 6.09
CA PHE A 90 9.11 9.88 6.36
C PHE A 90 8.57 9.71 7.79
N LYS A 91 7.86 10.75 8.26
CA LYS A 91 7.18 10.77 9.56
C LYS A 91 5.68 10.51 9.39
N ALA A 92 5.12 9.63 10.22
CA ALA A 92 3.69 9.36 10.29
C ALA A 92 3.32 8.81 11.68
N PHE A 93 2.04 8.91 12.04
CA PHE A 93 1.44 8.13 13.10
C PHE A 93 0.89 6.83 12.50
N LEU A 94 0.94 5.73 13.25
CA LEU A 94 0.15 4.53 12.93
C LEU A 94 -1.21 4.63 13.62
N LYS A 95 -2.25 4.12 12.98
CA LYS A 95 -3.62 4.05 13.50
C LYS A 95 -4.23 2.71 13.14
N CYS A 96 -4.91 2.04 14.07
CA CYS A 96 -5.74 0.90 13.70
C CYS A 96 -7.07 1.39 13.11
N GLY A 97 -7.41 0.92 11.92
CA GLY A 97 -8.78 1.01 11.41
C GLY A 97 -9.63 -0.14 11.96
N ASP A 98 -10.95 0.05 11.93
CA ASP A 98 -11.97 -0.89 12.41
C ASP A 98 -11.89 -2.25 11.68
N ASP A 99 -11.41 -2.23 10.42
CA ASP A 99 -10.96 -3.38 9.63
C ASP A 99 -9.92 -4.29 10.33
N GLY A 100 -9.32 -3.85 11.44
CA GLY A 100 -8.17 -4.49 12.09
C GLY A 100 -6.84 -4.28 11.35
N LYS A 101 -6.82 -3.40 10.34
CA LYS A 101 -5.64 -3.05 9.55
C LYS A 101 -4.96 -1.81 10.14
N VAL A 102 -3.64 -1.79 10.18
CA VAL A 102 -2.87 -0.62 10.62
C VAL A 102 -2.61 0.29 9.41
N GLY A 103 -3.16 1.50 9.45
CA GLY A 103 -2.96 2.57 8.46
C GLY A 103 -1.98 3.64 8.94
N PHE A 104 -1.59 4.52 8.01
CA PHE A 104 -0.78 5.71 8.30
C PHE A 104 -1.65 6.96 8.38
N GLU A 105 -1.55 7.69 9.49
CA GLU A 105 -2.12 9.04 9.63
C GLU A 105 -0.96 10.03 9.60
N PHE A 106 -0.98 10.98 8.66
CA PHE A 106 0.07 11.99 8.51
C PHE A 106 -0.30 13.26 9.27
N GLU A 107 0.68 13.90 9.90
CA GLU A 107 0.51 15.26 10.43
C GLU A 107 0.03 16.20 9.30
N ALA A 108 -1.05 16.96 9.56
CA ALA A 108 -1.60 17.92 8.62
C ALA A 108 -0.67 19.15 8.52
N ARG A 109 0.44 19.00 7.79
CA ARG A 109 1.39 20.09 7.54
C ARG A 109 0.66 21.25 6.89
N LYS A 110 0.58 22.39 7.59
CA LYS A 110 0.17 23.66 7.00
C LYS A 110 0.98 23.85 5.70
N PRO A 111 0.35 24.02 4.53
CA PRO A 111 1.07 24.09 3.27
C PRO A 111 1.99 25.30 3.30
N LYS A 112 3.30 25.07 3.41
CA LYS A 112 4.29 26.13 3.39
C LYS A 112 4.46 26.59 1.96
N THR A 113 3.84 27.72 1.63
CA THR A 113 4.02 28.40 0.34
C THR A 113 5.50 28.63 0.09
N GLY A 114 6.03 28.05 -0.99
CA GLY A 114 7.42 28.24 -1.42
C GLY A 114 8.45 27.44 -0.60
N ASP A 115 8.64 26.18 -0.97
CA ASP A 115 9.95 25.77 -1.53
C ASP A 115 9.77 24.52 -2.42
N ASP A 116 9.72 24.72 -3.73
CA ASP A 116 9.90 23.67 -4.73
C ASP A 116 11.05 24.10 -5.64
N GLN A 117 12.19 23.41 -5.47
CA GLN A 117 13.33 23.19 -6.38
C GLN A 117 14.56 22.87 -5.50
N ALA A 118 15.44 21.90 -5.79
CA ALA A 118 15.51 20.93 -6.89
C ALA A 118 16.11 19.60 -6.32
N ALA A 119 16.28 18.49 -7.03
CA ALA A 119 16.55 18.32 -8.45
C ALA A 119 15.48 17.50 -9.19
N SER A 120 14.87 18.14 -10.19
CA SER A 120 14.37 17.46 -11.40
C SER A 120 15.01 18.13 -12.62
N GLY A 121 15.53 17.32 -13.54
CA GLY A 121 16.31 17.81 -14.67
C GLY A 121 15.46 18.26 -15.86
N LYS A 122 15.29 19.59 -15.99
CA LYS A 122 14.92 20.33 -17.22
C LYS A 122 13.48 20.22 -17.76
N LYS A 123 12.78 21.36 -17.59
CA LYS A 123 12.01 22.12 -18.63
C LYS A 123 10.61 21.65 -19.08
N LEU A 124 9.61 22.36 -18.52
CA LEU A 124 8.43 22.93 -19.22
C LEU A 124 8.85 23.82 -20.43
N PRO A 125 7.96 24.31 -21.33
CA PRO A 125 6.51 24.61 -21.17
C PRO A 125 5.63 23.99 -22.32
N THR A 126 4.37 24.34 -22.62
CA THR A 126 3.53 25.52 -22.28
C THR A 126 2.03 25.20 -22.21
N LYS A 127 1.23 26.22 -21.87
CA LYS A 127 -0.14 26.17 -21.38
C LYS A 127 -1.15 26.73 -22.40
N LYS A 128 -2.31 26.07 -22.50
CA LYS A 128 -3.65 26.58 -22.88
C LYS A 128 -4.07 26.84 -24.35
N THR A 129 -5.37 26.56 -24.51
CA THR A 129 -6.39 27.20 -25.39
C THR A 129 -6.71 26.53 -26.73
N GLU A 130 -8.02 26.39 -26.90
CA GLU A 130 -8.81 25.70 -27.92
C GLU A 130 -9.13 26.59 -29.13
N THR A 131 -9.68 25.99 -30.20
CA THR A 131 -10.59 26.61 -31.21
C THR A 131 -10.05 26.89 -32.64
N LYS A 132 -10.85 26.40 -33.62
CA LYS A 132 -10.99 26.77 -35.06
C LYS A 132 -9.95 26.34 -36.12
N LYS A 133 -10.51 25.60 -37.10
CA LYS A 133 -10.04 25.28 -38.47
C LYS A 133 -10.44 26.41 -39.43
N PRO A 134 -9.58 26.83 -40.38
CA PRO A 134 -9.73 26.51 -41.82
C PRO A 134 -8.46 25.83 -42.38
N SER A 135 -8.48 24.80 -43.23
CA SER A 135 -8.88 24.79 -44.66
C SER A 135 -8.00 25.66 -45.60
N ALA A 136 -7.06 25.06 -46.35
CA ALA A 136 -7.23 24.78 -47.80
C ALA A 136 -5.93 24.53 -48.62
N LYS A 137 -5.92 23.44 -49.44
CA LYS A 137 -5.28 23.30 -50.79
C LYS A 137 -3.72 23.26 -50.83
N LYS A 138 -3.05 22.62 -51.82
CA LYS A 138 -3.49 21.97 -53.09
C LYS A 138 -2.43 20.96 -53.64
N SER A 139 -2.89 19.87 -54.30
CA SER A 139 -2.20 19.08 -55.36
C SER A 139 -0.87 18.35 -55.04
N ALA A 140 -0.41 17.30 -55.76
CA ALA A 140 -0.96 16.52 -56.88
C ALA A 140 -0.52 15.03 -56.73
N THR A 141 -1.37 14.00 -56.86
CA THR A 141 -1.97 13.39 -58.08
C THR A 141 -1.11 12.32 -58.78
N LYS A 142 -1.44 11.01 -58.60
CA LYS A 142 -1.78 10.06 -59.69
C LYS A 142 -2.30 8.68 -59.19
N LYS A 143 -3.31 8.15 -59.90
CA LYS A 143 -3.91 6.78 -59.91
C LYS A 143 -3.77 6.25 -61.37
N PRO A 144 -4.15 5.01 -61.81
CA PRO A 144 -5.21 4.06 -61.37
C PRO A 144 -4.66 2.90 -60.50
N ALA A 145 -5.16 1.65 -60.38
CA ALA A 145 -6.29 0.85 -60.96
C ALA A 145 -6.89 -0.12 -59.90
N ARG A 146 -7.91 -1.00 -60.05
CA ARG A 146 -8.68 -1.64 -61.16
C ARG A 146 -7.98 -2.82 -61.90
N THR A 147 -8.59 -4.01 -62.14
CA THR A 147 -9.88 -4.61 -61.68
C THR A 147 -9.89 -6.15 -61.81
N ALA A 148 -10.67 -6.85 -60.94
CA ALA A 148 -11.52 -8.03 -61.22
C ALA A 148 -10.97 -9.41 -61.70
N LYS A 149 -11.55 -10.49 -61.10
CA LYS A 149 -11.90 -11.82 -61.69
C LYS A 149 -10.72 -12.75 -62.08
N LYS A 150 -10.88 -14.08 -62.32
CA LYS A 150 -11.86 -15.13 -61.87
C LYS A 150 -11.33 -16.53 -62.31
N LEU A 151 -11.41 -17.54 -61.43
CA LEU A 151 -11.24 -19.00 -61.68
C LEU A 151 -9.87 -19.59 -62.13
N LYS A 152 -9.54 -20.72 -61.47
CA LYS A 152 -9.06 -22.06 -61.93
C LYS A 152 -8.98 -22.34 -63.46
N PRO A 153 -8.25 -23.39 -63.93
CA PRO A 153 -7.52 -24.44 -63.18
C PRO A 153 -6.07 -24.71 -63.64
N ARG A 154 -5.34 -25.53 -62.88
CA ARG A 154 -4.66 -26.74 -63.41
C ARG A 154 -4.49 -27.76 -62.28
#